data_AF-A0A8M1HHY7-F1
#
_entry.id   AF-A0A8M1HHY7-F1
#
_cell.length_a   1.000
_cell.length_b   1.000
_cell.length_c   1.000
_cell.angle_alpha   90.00
_cell.angle_beta   90.00
_cell.angle_gamma   90.00
#
_symmetry.space_group_name_H-M   'P 1'
#
loop_
_entity.id
_entity.type
_entity.pdbx_description
1 polymer ?
#
loop_
_entity_poly.entity_id
_entity_poly.type
_entity_poly.pdbx_seq_one_letter_code
_entity_poly.pdbx_strand_id
1 'polypeptide(L)'
;MGILFFASFLPIWQKRSSRETKISILGTGASIVSSQEAMAAPNLAERKVCWAARDQMWKCLDDNDDKAAPCQNFRKELEAKCPAQWVKYFMKRRDFLKYKEKLQTEGFASADGPKETS
;
A
#
# COMPACT_ATOMS: atom_id res chain seq x y z
N MET A 1 44.35 -22.93 18.33
CA MET A 1 43.77 -21.85 19.17
C MET A 1 43.12 -20.85 18.22
N GLY A 2 41.83 -20.52 18.23
CA GLY A 2 40.72 -20.92 19.08
C GLY A 2 39.41 -20.65 18.33
N ILE A 3 38.44 -21.52 18.58
CA ILE A 3 37.03 -21.41 18.26
C ILE A 3 36.45 -20.25 19.09
N LEU A 4 35.49 -19.49 18.55
CA LEU A 4 34.24 -18.99 19.15
C LEU A 4 33.66 -17.92 18.20
N PHE A 5 32.77 -18.29 17.27
CA PHE A 5 31.31 -18.37 17.45
C PHE A 5 30.59 -17.01 17.56
N PHE A 6 29.65 -16.84 16.61
CA PHE A 6 28.32 -16.27 16.79
C PHE A 6 28.20 -14.75 16.87
N ALA A 7 27.71 -14.13 15.79
CA ALA A 7 26.29 -13.93 15.54
C ALA A 7 25.73 -12.73 16.31
N SER A 8 25.98 -11.52 15.78
CA SER A 8 25.23 -10.31 16.14
C SER A 8 24.15 -10.02 15.10
N PHE A 9 23.46 -11.09 14.68
CA PHE A 9 22.21 -11.04 13.94
C PHE A 9 21.09 -11.14 14.97
N LEU A 10 20.42 -10.02 15.26
CA LEU A 10 18.96 -9.87 15.17
C LEU A 10 18.50 -8.65 16.00
N PRO A 11 17.69 -7.77 15.37
CA PRO A 11 17.13 -6.60 16.01
C PRO A 11 16.12 -6.99 17.08
N ILE A 12 16.09 -6.15 18.10
CA ILE A 12 15.10 -6.06 19.15
C ILE A 12 13.70 -5.95 18.51
N TRP A 13 13.06 -7.09 18.30
CA TRP A 13 11.64 -7.22 18.00
C TRP A 13 11.04 -8.25 18.95
N GLN A 14 11.27 -8.07 20.24
CA GLN A 14 10.61 -8.85 21.27
C GLN A 14 9.69 -7.94 22.07
N LYS A 15 8.43 -8.38 22.14
CA LYS A 15 7.35 -7.92 23.04
C LYS A 15 6.31 -6.98 22.42
N ARG A 16 5.64 -7.45 21.37
CA ARG A 16 4.21 -7.13 21.18
C ARG A 16 3.43 -7.81 22.31
N SER A 17 3.14 -7.01 23.32
CA SER A 17 2.35 -7.37 24.50
C SER A 17 1.06 -8.10 24.14
N SER A 18 0.84 -9.18 24.89
CA SER A 18 -0.36 -9.99 24.95
C SER A 18 -1.60 -9.11 25.10
N ARG A 19 -2.54 -9.21 24.15
CA ARG A 19 -3.94 -8.83 24.40
C ARG A 19 -4.73 -10.13 24.55
N GLU A 20 -4.95 -10.48 25.80
CA GLU A 20 -5.83 -11.57 26.21
C GLU A 20 -7.22 -11.35 25.62
N THR A 21 -7.69 -12.38 24.93
CA THR A 21 -9.01 -12.44 24.32
C THR A 21 -9.97 -12.99 25.35
N LYS A 22 -10.70 -12.10 26.05
CA LYS A 22 -11.95 -12.46 26.74
C LYS A 22 -13.10 -11.84 25.97
N ILE A 23 -13.56 -12.55 24.94
CA ILE A 23 -14.85 -12.29 24.30
C ILE A 23 -15.84 -13.26 24.96
N SER A 24 -16.69 -12.71 25.82
CA SER A 24 -17.87 -13.40 26.33
C SER A 24 -18.93 -13.32 25.23
N ILE A 25 -19.25 -14.45 24.59
CA ILE A 25 -20.31 -14.54 23.59
C ILE A 25 -21.56 -15.01 24.32
N LEU A 26 -22.51 -14.11 24.54
CA LEU A 26 -23.91 -14.47 24.74
C LEU A 26 -24.77 -13.55 23.87
N GLY A 27 -25.56 -14.17 23.00
CA GLY A 27 -26.92 -13.71 22.74
C GLY A 27 -27.17 -12.83 21.52
N THR A 28 -28.08 -13.34 20.70
CA THR A 28 -29.03 -12.65 19.80
C THR A 28 -28.51 -12.13 18.46
N GLY A 29 -28.97 -12.81 17.41
CA GLY A 29 -28.90 -12.33 16.04
C GLY A 29 -29.80 -11.10 15.84
N ALA A 30 -29.24 -10.14 15.12
CA ALA A 30 -29.96 -9.06 14.46
C ALA A 30 -29.17 -8.70 13.19
N SER A 31 -29.90 -8.57 12.08
CA SER A 31 -29.43 -8.32 10.72
C SER A 31 -28.34 -7.24 10.63
N ILE A 32 -27.13 -7.63 10.19
CA ILE A 32 -26.05 -6.70 9.86
C ILE A 32 -26.28 -6.11 8.47
N VAL A 33 -26.94 -4.95 8.43
CA VAL A 33 -26.89 -4.03 7.29
C VAL A 33 -25.45 -3.54 7.14
N SER A 34 -24.88 -3.79 5.96
CA SER A 34 -23.53 -3.42 5.55
C SER A 34 -23.51 -1.98 5.04
N SER A 35 -23.12 -1.04 5.91
CA SER A 35 -22.68 0.30 5.50
C SER A 35 -21.51 0.77 6.37
N GLN A 36 -20.46 1.23 5.70
CA GLN A 36 -19.08 1.47 6.16
C GLN A 36 -18.93 2.48 7.31
N GLU A 37 -18.04 2.19 8.28
CA GLU A 37 -16.74 2.88 8.51
C GLU A 37 -16.09 2.45 9.86
N ALA A 38 -14.75 2.36 9.85
CA ALA A 38 -13.82 2.18 10.99
C ALA A 38 -13.60 0.77 11.62
N MET A 39 -12.41 0.24 11.32
CA MET A 39 -11.59 -0.71 12.11
C MET A 39 -11.97 -2.20 12.17
N ALA A 40 -12.65 -2.73 11.15
CA ALA A 40 -12.51 -4.15 10.82
C ALA A 40 -11.38 -4.33 9.81
N ALA A 41 -10.39 -5.17 10.13
CA ALA A 41 -9.39 -5.56 9.14
C ALA A 41 -10.11 -6.30 8.01
N PRO A 42 -9.95 -5.88 6.73
CA PRO A 42 -10.65 -6.52 5.62
C PRO A 42 -10.28 -8.00 5.55
N ASN A 43 -11.29 -8.83 5.28
CA ASN A 43 -11.12 -10.27 5.15
C ASN A 43 -10.14 -10.58 3.99
N LEU A 44 -9.50 -11.75 4.00
CA LEU A 44 -8.55 -12.17 2.97
C LEU A 44 -9.18 -12.10 1.56
N ALA A 45 -10.45 -12.49 1.44
CA ALA A 45 -11.17 -12.45 0.17
C ALA A 45 -11.37 -11.01 -0.35
N GLU A 46 -11.82 -10.09 0.51
CA GLU A 46 -12.00 -8.67 0.18
C GLU A 46 -10.68 -8.02 -0.23
N ARG A 47 -9.59 -8.37 0.44
CA ARG A 47 -8.24 -7.90 0.09
C ARG A 47 -7.83 -8.32 -1.31
N LYS A 48 -8.10 -9.58 -1.69
CA LYS A 48 -7.81 -10.08 -3.05
C LYS A 48 -8.62 -9.32 -4.10
N VAL A 49 -9.91 -9.09 -3.85
CA VAL A 49 -10.78 -8.32 -4.75
C VAL A 49 -10.30 -6.89 -4.92
N CYS A 50 -9.92 -6.24 -3.82
CA CYS A 50 -9.36 -4.88 -3.85
C CYS A 50 -8.06 -4.81 -4.66
N TRP A 51 -7.15 -5.78 -4.50
CA TRP A 51 -5.92 -5.82 -5.29
C TRP A 51 -6.18 -6.07 -6.78
N ALA A 52 -7.15 -6.93 -7.13
CA ALA A 52 -7.55 -7.12 -8.52
C ALA A 52 -8.10 -5.83 -9.16
N ALA A 53 -8.94 -5.08 -8.42
CA ALA A 53 -9.45 -3.79 -8.88
C ALA A 53 -8.34 -2.75 -9.07
N ARG A 54 -7.34 -2.75 -8.18
CA ARG A 54 -6.13 -1.90 -8.31
C ARG A 54 -5.41 -2.20 -9.61
N ASP A 55 -5.19 -3.48 -9.90
CA ASP A 55 -4.44 -3.90 -11.08
C ASP A 55 -5.16 -3.52 -12.38
N GLN A 56 -6.49 -3.64 -12.41
CA GLN A 56 -7.31 -3.17 -13.54
C GLN A 56 -7.18 -1.66 -13.75
N MET A 57 -7.29 -0.88 -12.67
CA MET A 57 -7.13 0.58 -12.78
C MET A 57 -5.72 0.96 -13.22
N TRP A 58 -4.69 0.28 -12.70
CA TRP A 58 -3.32 0.58 -13.06
C TRP A 58 -3.01 0.24 -14.51
N LYS A 59 -3.51 -0.90 -14.98
CA LYS A 59 -3.42 -1.30 -16.38
C LYS A 59 -4.05 -0.25 -17.30
N CYS A 60 -5.25 0.23 -16.96
CA CYS A 60 -5.89 1.29 -17.73
C CYS A 60 -5.01 2.55 -17.82
N LEU A 61 -4.40 2.98 -16.72
CA LEU A 61 -3.55 4.16 -16.73
C LEU A 61 -2.24 3.91 -17.51
N ASP A 62 -1.66 2.71 -17.46
CA ASP A 62 -0.48 2.37 -18.26
C ASP A 62 -0.79 2.35 -19.76
N ASP A 63 -1.98 1.86 -20.14
CA ASP A 63 -2.45 1.84 -21.54
C ASP A 63 -2.81 3.25 -22.08
N ASN A 64 -2.99 4.25 -21.20
CA ASN A 64 -3.48 5.60 -21.55
C ASN A 64 -2.47 6.72 -21.21
N ASP A 65 -1.17 6.43 -21.09
CA ASP A 65 -0.13 7.41 -20.75
C ASP A 65 -0.43 8.20 -19.46
N ASP A 66 -0.86 7.50 -18.41
CA ASP A 66 -1.24 8.08 -17.10
C ASP A 66 -2.44 9.07 -17.15
N LYS A 67 -3.22 9.10 -18.24
CA LYS A 67 -4.44 9.92 -18.33
C LYS A 67 -5.57 9.32 -17.50
N ALA A 68 -6.03 10.05 -16.49
CA ALA A 68 -7.10 9.61 -15.59
C ALA A 68 -8.51 9.67 -16.19
N ALA A 69 -8.74 10.46 -17.23
CA ALA A 69 -10.06 10.65 -17.85
C ALA A 69 -10.71 9.35 -18.35
N PRO A 70 -10.03 8.47 -19.13
CA PRO A 70 -10.63 7.21 -19.57
C PRO A 70 -10.81 6.18 -18.44
N CYS A 71 -10.06 6.30 -17.34
CA CYS A 71 -10.01 5.29 -16.28
C CYS A 71 -10.96 5.59 -15.10
N GLN A 72 -11.86 6.56 -15.23
CA GLN A 72 -12.78 6.97 -14.15
C GLN A 72 -13.71 5.83 -13.67
N ASN A 73 -14.06 4.90 -14.56
CA ASN A 73 -14.88 3.75 -14.18
C ASN A 73 -14.13 2.81 -13.23
N PHE A 74 -12.88 2.47 -13.56
CA PHE A 74 -12.02 1.66 -12.68
C PHE A 74 -11.67 2.37 -11.37
N ARG A 75 -11.60 3.71 -11.39
CA ARG A 75 -11.43 4.53 -10.18
C ARG A 75 -12.59 4.32 -9.20
N LYS A 76 -13.83 4.41 -9.69
CA LYS A 76 -15.03 4.17 -8.88
C LYS A 76 -15.08 2.74 -8.35
N GLU A 77 -14.73 1.76 -9.18
CA GLU A 77 -14.66 0.37 -8.74
C GLU A 77 -13.62 0.14 -7.64
N LEU A 78 -12.46 0.81 -7.74
CA LEU A 78 -11.42 0.73 -6.73
C LEU A 78 -11.90 1.32 -5.40
N GLU A 79 -12.57 2.48 -5.44
CA GLU A 79 -13.12 3.14 -4.26
C GLU A 79 -14.27 2.34 -3.62
N ALA A 80 -15.04 1.61 -4.42
CA ALA A 80 -16.10 0.72 -3.92
C ALA A 80 -15.56 -0.58 -3.30
N LYS A 81 -14.49 -1.14 -3.86
CA LYS A 81 -13.91 -2.44 -3.43
C LYS A 81 -12.82 -2.32 -2.37
N CYS A 82 -12.23 -1.13 -2.19
CA CYS A 82 -11.10 -0.91 -1.30
C CYS A 82 -11.39 0.11 -0.20
N PRO A 83 -10.78 -0.02 0.99
CA PRO A 83 -10.76 1.04 1.98
C PRO A 83 -10.11 2.32 1.42
N ALA A 84 -10.69 3.49 1.72
CA ALA A 84 -10.19 4.79 1.22
C ALA A 84 -8.70 5.03 1.52
N GLN A 85 -8.23 4.59 2.70
CA GLN A 85 -6.82 4.69 3.07
C GLN A 85 -5.90 3.88 2.13
N TRP A 86 -6.35 2.71 1.67
CA TRP A 86 -5.60 1.89 0.73
C TRP A 86 -5.59 2.50 -0.66
N VAL A 87 -6.72 3.06 -1.11
CA VAL A 87 -6.79 3.78 -2.39
C VAL A 87 -5.76 4.91 -2.41
N LYS A 88 -5.74 5.75 -1.37
CA LYS A 88 -4.74 6.83 -1.23
C LYS A 88 -3.31 6.30 -1.24
N TYR A 89 -3.04 5.22 -0.51
CA TYR A 89 -1.72 4.60 -0.48
C TYR A 89 -1.29 4.08 -1.87
N PHE A 90 -2.18 3.40 -2.60
CA PHE A 90 -1.88 2.87 -3.91
C PHE A 90 -1.56 3.98 -4.91
N MET A 91 -2.25 5.11 -4.86
CA MET A 91 -1.98 6.22 -5.80
C MET A 91 -0.59 6.78 -5.57
N LYS A 92 -0.27 7.12 -4.32
CA LYS A 92 1.07 7.58 -3.94
C LYS A 92 2.15 6.57 -4.30
N ARG A 93 1.86 5.26 -4.18
CA ARG A 93 2.80 4.21 -4.54
C ARG A 93 3.05 4.15 -6.05
N ARG A 94 2.01 4.32 -6.88
CA ARG A 94 2.16 4.40 -8.34
C ARG A 94 3.03 5.59 -8.74
N ASP A 95 2.75 6.78 -8.20
CA ASP A 95 3.52 7.99 -8.49
C ASP A 95 5.00 7.81 -8.16
N PHE A 96 5.30 7.19 -7.01
CA PHE A 96 6.66 6.87 -6.60
C PHE A 96 7.34 5.87 -7.56
N LEU A 97 6.62 4.86 -8.04
CA LEU A 97 7.17 3.89 -8.99
C LEU A 97 7.49 4.55 -10.34
N LYS A 98 6.61 5.40 -10.86
CA LYS A 98 6.86 6.17 -12.09
C LYS A 98 8.02 7.14 -11.91
N TYR A 99 8.11 7.82 -10.77
CA TYR A 99 9.25 8.68 -10.46
C TYR A 99 10.57 7.90 -10.42
N LYS A 100 10.58 6.73 -9.75
CA LYS A 100 11.75 5.85 -9.71
C LYS A 100 12.15 5.40 -11.11
N GLU A 101 11.19 5.02 -11.95
CA GLU A 101 11.43 4.63 -13.34
C GLU A 101 12.09 5.78 -14.12
N LYS A 102 11.56 7.01 -14.03
CA LYS A 102 12.15 8.19 -14.66
C LYS A 102 13.59 8.44 -14.23
N LEU A 103 13.88 8.36 -12.93
CA LEU A 103 15.25 8.50 -12.43
C LEU A 103 16.22 7.44 -12.97
N GLN A 104 15.72 6.23 -13.21
CA GLN A 104 16.53 5.13 -13.76
C GLN A 104 16.75 5.31 -15.27
N THR A 105 15.76 5.83 -16.00
CA THR A 105 15.84 6.03 -17.45
C THR A 105 16.58 7.31 -17.85
N GLU A 106 16.33 8.41 -17.15
CA GLU A 106 16.87 9.74 -17.49
C GLU A 106 18.21 10.03 -16.77
N GLY A 107 18.59 9.19 -15.80
CA GLY A 107 19.76 9.40 -14.96
C GLY A 107 19.54 10.51 -13.91
N PHE A 108 20.41 10.57 -12.91
CA PHE A 108 20.35 11.60 -11.88
C PHE A 108 21.02 12.87 -12.41
N ALA A 109 20.21 13.88 -12.78
CA ALA A 109 20.74 15.21 -13.08
C ALA A 109 21.11 15.91 -11.76
N SER A 110 22.39 15.84 -11.37
CA SER A 110 22.93 16.64 -10.27
C SER A 110 22.79 18.12 -10.62
N ALA A 111 22.00 18.86 -9.85
CA ALA A 111 21.86 20.30 -10.00
C ALA A 111 23.02 21.04 -9.31
N ASP A 112 24.26 20.78 -9.69
CA ASP A 112 25.41 21.60 -9.26
C ASP A 112 26.55 21.55 -10.27
N GLY A 113 26.82 22.70 -10.89
CA GLY A 113 28.11 23.07 -11.47
C GLY A 113 28.40 24.52 -11.03
N PRO A 114 29.62 24.86 -10.55
CA PRO A 114 29.86 26.11 -9.82
C PRO A 114 29.74 27.34 -10.73
N LYS A 115 29.00 28.36 -10.29
CA LYS A 115 29.16 29.72 -10.80
C LYS A 115 30.15 30.47 -9.91
N GLU A 116 31.43 30.17 -10.08
CA GLU A 116 32.52 31.07 -9.70
C GLU A 116 32.80 31.93 -10.95
N THR A 117 32.25 33.14 -10.97
CA THR A 117 32.63 34.18 -11.94
C THR A 117 33.84 34.90 -11.38
N SER A 118 35.02 34.57 -11.91
CA SER A 118 36.23 35.41 -11.77
C SER A 118 36.31 36.43 -12.89
#